data_AF-A0A960AHZ7-F1
#
_entry.id   AF-A0A960AHZ7-F1
#
_cell.length_a   1.000
_cell.length_b   1.000
_cell.length_c   1.000
_cell.angle_alpha   90.00
_cell.angle_beta   90.00
_cell.angle_gamma   90.00
#
_symmetry.space_group_name_H-M   'P 1'
#
loop_
_entity.id
_entity.type
_entity.pdbx_description
1 polymer ?
#
loop_
_entity_poly.entity_id
_entity_poly.type
_entity_poly.pdbx_seq_one_letter_code
_entity_poly.pdbx_strand_id
1 'polypeptide(L)'
;MAQEPGLERAEWLVFHGAVDEALPLLGDVGRTGRPALYARWLRGVALGACGRYGEALEGLEPITADAPEYSMARCLRGSLLRQIGCHDLALIADREAMASAATPGAAIEAMTGLAADAVGLEDVPAATQSLSQARDLLDRVASDPHTVAVWWRHHVRLAWVECEVALLESRYSDAVAHATLALDAAEGATAPRHVAKSLLFLAVSEIQLGQPESAIPRLRRCLMLSTSMGFLAVAWPAHAVLAALLKATDPRAAHDHFVQASAIADTVRDGLYGELATRWDARADIAALHKEAS
;
A
#
# COMPACT_ATOMS: atom_id res chain seq x y z
N MET A 1 -7.74 25.93 14.52
CA MET A 1 -7.01 26.41 13.32
C MET A 1 -7.93 26.19 12.15
N ALA A 2 -8.29 27.24 11.41
CA ALA A 2 -9.07 27.05 10.18
C ALA A 2 -8.26 26.16 9.23
N GLN A 3 -8.82 25.00 8.85
CA GLN A 3 -8.23 24.14 7.84
C GLN A 3 -8.16 24.94 6.54
N GLU A 4 -6.98 24.98 5.92
CA GLU A 4 -6.83 25.61 4.60
C GLU A 4 -7.70 24.81 3.61
N PRO A 5 -8.68 25.43 2.91
CA PRO A 5 -9.60 24.69 2.04
C PRO A 5 -8.92 23.84 0.96
N GLY A 6 -7.70 24.23 0.55
CA GLY A 6 -6.88 23.45 -0.38
C GLY A 6 -6.39 22.13 0.21
N LEU A 7 -6.08 22.08 1.52
CA LEU A 7 -5.58 20.89 2.20
C LEU A 7 -6.68 19.84 2.39
N GLU A 8 -7.90 20.25 2.74
CA GLU A 8 -9.04 19.32 2.85
C GLU A 8 -9.38 18.67 1.51
N ARG A 9 -9.41 19.48 0.43
CA ARG A 9 -9.65 18.96 -0.91
C ARG A 9 -8.52 18.01 -1.34
N ALA A 10 -7.27 18.37 -1.08
CA ALA A 10 -6.13 17.54 -1.39
C ALA A 10 -6.19 16.20 -0.64
N GLU A 11 -6.46 16.22 0.66
CA GLU A 11 -6.64 15.02 1.48
C GLU A 11 -7.74 14.11 0.92
N TRP A 12 -8.89 14.70 0.57
CA TRP A 12 -9.97 13.94 -0.03
C TRP A 12 -9.51 13.27 -1.34
N LEU A 13 -8.84 14.00 -2.23
CA LEU A 13 -8.32 13.43 -3.49
C LEU A 13 -7.31 12.31 -3.26
N VAL A 14 -6.43 12.41 -2.24
CA VAL A 14 -5.46 11.36 -1.91
C VAL A 14 -6.11 10.02 -1.55
N PHE A 15 -7.28 10.05 -0.89
CA PHE A 15 -7.94 8.82 -0.42
C PHE A 15 -9.15 8.38 -1.24
N HIS A 16 -9.83 9.32 -1.87
CA HIS A 16 -11.14 9.13 -2.49
C HIS A 16 -11.19 9.54 -3.97
N GLY A 17 -10.14 10.18 -4.50
CA GLY A 17 -10.10 10.69 -5.86
C GLY A 17 -8.86 10.25 -6.66
N ALA A 18 -8.59 11.00 -7.74
CA ALA A 18 -7.41 10.82 -8.57
C ALA A 18 -6.20 11.53 -7.95
N VAL A 19 -5.06 10.85 -7.88
CA VAL A 19 -3.87 11.34 -7.17
C VAL A 19 -3.12 12.44 -7.93
N ASP A 20 -3.28 12.52 -9.24
CA ASP A 20 -2.73 13.58 -10.09
C ASP A 20 -3.34 14.95 -9.79
N GLU A 21 -4.64 15.01 -9.45
CA GLU A 21 -5.30 16.23 -9.00
C GLU A 21 -4.84 16.67 -7.59
N ALA A 22 -4.43 15.72 -6.74
CA ALA A 22 -4.00 16.02 -5.37
C ALA A 22 -2.61 16.68 -5.32
N LEU A 23 -1.68 16.24 -6.18
CA LEU A 23 -0.26 16.63 -6.10
C LEU A 23 -0.02 18.15 -6.27
N PRO A 24 -0.65 18.86 -7.23
CA PRO A 24 -0.51 20.31 -7.35
C PRO A 24 -1.01 21.04 -6.10
N LEU A 25 -2.18 20.64 -5.57
CA LEU A 25 -2.76 21.26 -4.38
C LEU A 25 -1.83 21.14 -3.17
N LEU A 26 -1.20 19.98 -2.99
CA LEU A 26 -0.24 19.74 -1.90
C LEU A 26 1.07 20.52 -2.06
N GLY A 27 1.41 20.95 -3.29
CA GLY A 27 2.55 21.83 -3.55
C GLY A 27 2.30 23.28 -3.14
N ASP A 28 1.04 23.70 -3.11
CA ASP A 28 0.62 25.08 -2.80
C ASP A 28 0.30 25.31 -1.32
N VAL A 29 0.20 24.24 -0.51
CA VAL A 29 -0.02 24.36 0.94
C VAL A 29 1.18 25.06 1.59
N GLY A 30 0.90 25.92 2.57
CA GLY A 30 1.89 26.75 3.26
C GLY A 30 3.18 26.02 3.66
N ARG A 31 4.28 26.76 3.80
CA ARG A 31 5.63 26.17 3.90
C ARG A 31 6.07 25.77 5.31
N THR A 32 5.32 26.15 6.34
CA THR A 32 5.74 26.05 7.75
C THR A 32 4.61 25.58 8.67
N GLY A 33 4.98 24.96 9.79
CA GLY A 33 4.04 24.52 10.83
C GLY A 33 3.39 23.17 10.53
N ARG A 34 2.49 22.74 11.43
CA ARG A 34 1.85 21.40 11.34
C ARG A 34 1.09 21.14 10.03
N PRO A 35 0.30 22.08 9.47
CA PRO A 35 -0.38 21.85 8.19
C PRO A 35 0.59 21.54 7.04
N ALA A 36 1.78 22.17 7.05
CA ALA A 36 2.82 21.90 6.06
C ALA A 36 3.40 20.49 6.21
N LEU A 37 3.61 20.01 7.44
CA LEU A 37 4.09 18.64 7.70
C LEU A 37 3.03 17.60 7.31
N TYR A 38 1.75 17.87 7.61
CA TYR A 38 0.65 17.01 7.19
C TYR A 38 0.53 16.95 5.66
N ALA A 39 0.63 18.10 4.98
CA ALA A 39 0.64 18.16 3.52
C ALA A 39 1.83 17.39 2.90
N ARG A 40 3.03 17.48 3.51
CA ARG A 40 4.19 16.66 3.10
C ARG A 40 3.90 15.17 3.23
N TRP A 41 3.30 14.75 4.34
CA TRP A 41 2.90 13.37 4.53
C TRP A 41 1.88 12.92 3.47
N LEU A 42 0.81 13.68 3.24
CA LEU A 42 -0.19 13.41 2.21
C LEU A 42 0.43 13.33 0.81
N ARG A 43 1.39 14.21 0.52
CA ARG A 43 2.14 14.20 -0.74
C ARG A 43 2.94 12.91 -0.89
N GLY A 44 3.59 12.45 0.17
CA GLY A 44 4.25 11.15 0.19
C GLY A 44 3.28 9.99 -0.06
N VAL A 45 2.07 10.03 0.52
CA VAL A 45 1.02 9.02 0.29
C VAL A 45 0.58 9.02 -1.19
N ALA A 46 0.41 10.19 -1.80
CA ALA A 46 0.03 10.34 -3.20
C ALA A 46 1.14 9.84 -4.15
N LEU A 47 2.38 10.31 -3.95
CA LEU A 47 3.53 9.90 -4.74
C LEU A 47 3.77 8.39 -4.65
N GLY A 48 3.61 7.80 -3.46
CA GLY A 48 3.67 6.37 -3.26
C GLY A 48 2.62 5.60 -4.07
N ALA A 49 1.40 6.14 -4.22
CA ALA A 49 0.39 5.54 -5.09
C ALA A 49 0.82 5.57 -6.57
N CYS A 50 1.45 6.66 -7.00
CA CYS A 50 1.99 6.83 -8.35
C CYS A 50 3.29 6.05 -8.60
N GLY A 51 3.82 5.29 -7.64
CA GLY A 51 5.10 4.59 -7.80
C GLY A 51 6.34 5.49 -7.72
N ARG A 52 6.19 6.77 -7.38
CA ARG A 52 7.29 7.75 -7.24
C ARG A 52 7.94 7.64 -5.86
N TYR A 53 8.51 6.48 -5.57
CA TYR A 53 8.95 6.13 -4.21
C TYR A 53 10.15 6.96 -3.71
N GLY A 54 11.18 7.19 -4.53
CA GLY A 54 12.35 7.97 -4.10
C GLY A 54 11.96 9.40 -3.71
N GLU A 55 11.17 10.07 -4.54
CA GLU A 55 10.67 11.41 -4.24
C GLU A 55 9.74 11.44 -3.02
N ALA A 56 8.92 10.41 -2.82
CA ALA A 56 8.10 10.28 -1.63
C ALA A 56 8.98 10.18 -0.38
N LEU A 57 10.02 9.34 -0.41
CA LEU A 57 10.97 9.16 0.70
C LEU A 57 11.72 10.45 1.02
N GLU A 58 12.25 11.15 0.01
CA GLU A 58 12.92 12.44 0.18
C GLU A 58 11.98 13.50 0.78
N GLY A 59 10.72 13.51 0.34
CA GLY A 59 9.70 14.43 0.84
C GLY A 59 9.35 14.25 2.31
N LEU A 60 9.62 13.08 2.89
CA LEU A 60 9.37 12.74 4.30
C LEU A 60 10.52 13.12 5.24
N GLU A 61 11.75 13.24 4.74
CA GLU A 61 12.94 13.58 5.56
C GLU A 61 12.78 14.85 6.41
N PRO A 62 12.09 15.92 5.96
CA PRO A 62 11.89 17.12 6.79
C PRO A 62 10.94 16.93 7.98
N ILE A 63 10.23 15.79 8.08
CA ILE A 63 9.34 15.49 9.23
C ILE A 63 10.21 14.81 10.29
N THR A 64 10.60 15.58 11.31
CA THR A 64 11.51 15.16 12.38
C THR A 64 10.78 14.75 13.66
N ALA A 65 11.47 14.09 14.59
CA ALA A 65 10.88 13.45 15.78
C ALA A 65 10.18 14.41 16.77
N ASP A 66 10.40 15.71 16.66
CA ASP A 66 9.69 16.77 17.40
C ASP A 66 8.29 17.06 16.85
N ALA A 67 7.97 16.58 15.64
CA ALA A 67 6.66 16.71 15.03
C ALA A 67 5.71 15.56 15.42
N PRO A 68 4.44 15.83 15.75
CA PRO A 68 3.44 14.78 15.95
C PRO A 68 3.23 13.87 14.73
N GLU A 69 3.48 14.39 13.53
CA GLU A 69 3.37 13.66 12.26
C GLU A 69 4.51 12.64 12.06
N TYR A 70 5.55 12.67 12.89
CA TYR A 70 6.74 11.81 12.74
C TYR A 70 6.41 10.33 12.68
N SER A 71 5.59 9.83 13.62
CA SER A 71 5.19 8.42 13.63
C SER A 71 4.53 8.01 12.31
N MET A 72 3.59 8.82 11.80
CA MET A 72 2.92 8.56 10.52
C MET A 72 3.88 8.64 9.32
N ALA A 73 4.86 9.55 9.35
CA ALA A 73 5.89 9.66 8.33
C ALA A 73 6.80 8.44 8.30
N ARG A 74 7.19 7.92 9.47
CA ARG A 74 7.97 6.68 9.57
C ARG A 74 7.16 5.44 9.14
N CYS A 75 5.88 5.33 9.49
CA CYS A 75 5.00 4.27 8.96
C CYS A 75 4.89 4.31 7.42
N LEU A 76 4.77 5.51 6.84
CA LEU A 76 4.73 5.66 5.39
C LEU A 76 6.07 5.30 4.76
N ARG A 77 7.19 5.71 5.36
CA ARG A 77 8.54 5.30 4.91
C ARG A 77 8.66 3.78 4.88
N GLY A 78 8.30 3.08 5.96
CA GLY A 78 8.28 1.62 6.00
C GLY A 78 7.43 1.04 4.88
N SER A 79 6.25 1.63 4.65
CA SER A 79 5.36 1.20 3.57
C SER A 79 5.93 1.38 2.18
N LEU A 80 6.70 2.43 1.93
CA LEU A 80 7.35 2.66 0.63
C LEU A 80 8.52 1.68 0.45
N LEU A 81 9.32 1.47 1.48
CA LEU A 81 10.46 0.54 1.46
C LEU A 81 10.03 -0.91 1.22
N ARG A 82 8.90 -1.35 1.81
CA ARG A 82 8.31 -2.66 1.54
C ARG A 82 7.92 -2.87 0.08
N GLN A 83 7.42 -1.84 -0.60
CA GLN A 83 7.06 -1.94 -2.03
C GLN A 83 8.29 -2.15 -2.93
N ILE A 84 9.47 -1.79 -2.44
CA ILE A 84 10.77 -1.96 -3.12
C ILE A 84 11.44 -3.27 -2.66
N GLY A 85 10.85 -4.03 -1.73
CA GLY A 85 11.43 -5.26 -1.17
C GLY A 85 12.51 -5.04 -0.10
N CYS A 86 12.63 -3.82 0.44
CA CYS A 86 13.61 -3.47 1.47
C CYS A 86 13.04 -3.65 2.89
N HIS A 87 12.66 -4.88 3.24
CA HIS A 87 11.98 -5.22 4.49
C HIS A 87 12.82 -4.94 5.76
N ASP A 88 14.14 -5.11 5.68
CA ASP A 88 15.09 -4.77 6.74
C ASP A 88 15.08 -3.27 7.08
N LEU A 89 15.07 -2.40 6.06
CA LEU A 89 15.00 -0.96 6.24
C LEU A 89 13.59 -0.50 6.65
N ALA A 90 12.56 -1.18 6.17
CA ALA A 90 11.18 -0.92 6.57
C ALA A 90 10.97 -1.22 8.06
N LEU A 91 11.50 -2.33 8.57
CA LEU A 91 11.46 -2.70 9.98
C LEU A 91 12.08 -1.63 10.89
N ILE A 92 13.18 -1.00 10.47
CA ILE A 92 13.78 0.11 11.21
C ILE A 92 12.80 1.28 11.28
N ALA A 93 12.20 1.67 10.15
CA ALA A 93 11.25 2.77 10.10
C ALA A 93 10.00 2.49 10.95
N ASP A 94 9.41 1.30 10.85
CA ASP A 94 8.19 0.95 11.61
C ASP A 94 8.49 0.81 13.13
N ARG A 95 9.71 0.44 13.53
CA ARG A 95 10.15 0.51 14.94
C ARG A 95 10.24 1.93 15.46
N GLU A 96 10.80 2.85 14.69
CA GLU A 96 10.84 4.28 15.06
C GLU A 96 9.44 4.89 15.11
N ALA A 97 8.57 4.48 14.19
CA ALA A 97 7.17 4.87 14.18
C ALA A 97 6.46 4.43 15.47
N MET A 98 6.66 3.17 15.88
CA MET A 98 6.11 2.61 17.12
C MET A 98 6.66 3.32 18.35
N ALA A 99 7.97 3.57 18.41
CA ALA A 99 8.61 4.29 19.53
C ALA A 99 8.08 5.73 19.69
N SER A 100 7.60 6.33 18.60
CA SER A 100 7.09 7.71 18.57
C SER A 100 5.56 7.77 18.50
N ALA A 101 4.85 6.65 18.61
CA ALA A 101 3.41 6.60 18.48
C ALA A 101 2.73 7.26 19.70
N ALA A 102 2.12 8.43 19.47
CA ALA A 102 1.46 9.20 20.52
C ALA A 102 -0.08 9.05 20.53
N THR A 103 -0.65 8.32 19.57
CA THR A 103 -2.10 8.11 19.46
C THR A 103 -2.40 6.63 19.18
N PRO A 104 -3.62 6.14 19.49
CA PRO A 104 -4.00 4.78 19.14
C PRO A 104 -3.87 4.49 17.63
N GLY A 105 -4.27 5.44 16.78
CA GLY A 105 -4.15 5.27 15.33
C GLY A 105 -2.70 5.18 14.84
N ALA A 106 -1.79 5.94 15.44
CA ALA A 106 -0.37 5.83 15.16
C ALA A 106 0.20 4.48 15.62
N ALA A 107 -0.19 4.00 16.81
CA ALA A 107 0.25 2.71 17.33
C ALA A 107 -0.27 1.53 16.49
N ILE A 108 -1.55 1.56 16.07
CA ILE A 108 -2.13 0.52 15.19
C ILE A 108 -1.38 0.50 13.87
N GLU A 109 -1.18 1.64 13.21
CA GLU A 109 -0.45 1.73 11.94
C GLU A 109 0.98 1.19 12.06
N ALA A 110 1.70 1.53 13.13
CA ALA A 110 3.06 1.06 13.36
C ALA A 110 3.11 -0.46 13.63
N MET A 111 2.20 -1.00 14.45
CA MET A 111 2.11 -2.45 14.71
C MET A 111 1.73 -3.24 13.44
N THR A 112 0.84 -2.70 12.61
CA THR A 112 0.53 -3.28 11.29
C THR A 112 1.74 -3.24 10.36
N GLY A 113 2.54 -2.16 10.39
CA GLY A 113 3.80 -2.07 9.66
C GLY A 113 4.82 -3.12 10.09
N LEU A 114 5.07 -3.23 11.40
CA LEU A 114 5.94 -4.26 11.99
C LEU A 114 5.51 -5.68 11.61
N ALA A 115 4.20 -5.95 11.59
CA ALA A 115 3.68 -7.22 11.13
C ALA A 115 3.98 -7.49 9.66
N ALA A 116 3.79 -6.49 8.79
CA ALA A 116 4.08 -6.60 7.35
C ALA A 116 5.58 -6.80 7.08
N ASP A 117 6.45 -6.18 7.87
CA ASP A 117 7.89 -6.38 7.77
C ASP A 117 8.27 -7.81 8.20
N ALA A 118 7.67 -8.31 9.28
CA ALA A 118 7.86 -9.69 9.73
C ALA A 118 7.38 -10.72 8.71
N VAL A 119 6.25 -10.47 8.02
CA VAL A 119 5.81 -11.25 6.84
C VAL A 119 6.89 -11.29 5.77
N GLY A 120 7.43 -10.13 5.38
CA GLY A 120 8.47 -10.05 4.34
C GLY A 120 9.83 -10.66 4.75
N LEU A 121 10.04 -10.89 6.04
CA LEU A 121 11.19 -11.57 6.62
C LEU A 121 10.89 -13.04 6.98
N GLU A 122 9.71 -13.55 6.61
CA GLU A 122 9.23 -14.91 6.91
C GLU A 122 9.17 -15.25 8.42
N ASP A 123 9.02 -14.24 9.29
CA ASP A 123 8.84 -14.39 10.74
C ASP A 123 7.35 -14.37 11.12
N VAL A 124 6.68 -15.51 10.86
CA VAL A 124 5.24 -15.68 11.15
C VAL A 124 4.88 -15.45 12.63
N PRO A 125 5.67 -15.92 13.63
CA PRO A 125 5.38 -15.63 15.03
C PRO A 125 5.37 -14.13 15.36
N ALA A 126 6.37 -13.36 14.90
CA ALA A 126 6.43 -11.92 15.14
C ALA A 126 5.30 -11.17 14.42
N ALA A 127 4.97 -11.60 13.19
CA ALA A 127 3.86 -11.05 12.42
C ALA A 127 2.53 -11.25 13.17
N THR A 128 2.25 -12.48 13.60
CA THR A 128 1.02 -12.85 14.31
C THR A 128 0.89 -12.09 15.65
N GLN A 129 1.98 -11.96 16.41
CA GLN A 129 1.98 -11.21 17.65
C GLN A 129 1.61 -9.73 17.43
N SER A 130 2.27 -9.09 16.46
CA SER A 130 2.05 -7.67 16.15
C SER A 130 0.64 -7.42 15.61
N LEU A 131 0.10 -8.34 14.77
CA LEU A 131 -1.28 -8.30 14.30
C LEU A 131 -2.29 -8.41 15.44
N SER A 132 -2.10 -9.36 16.37
CA SER A 132 -2.99 -9.53 17.52
C SER A 132 -3.03 -8.25 18.36
N GLN A 133 -1.89 -7.62 18.63
CA GLN A 133 -1.83 -6.37 19.39
C GLN A 133 -2.52 -5.22 18.66
N ALA A 134 -2.31 -5.10 17.34
CA ALA A 134 -2.97 -4.10 16.51
C ALA A 134 -4.49 -4.30 16.46
N ARG A 135 -4.95 -5.54 16.29
CA ARG A 135 -6.37 -5.93 16.28
C ARG A 135 -7.04 -5.61 17.60
N ASP A 136 -6.46 -6.04 18.72
CA ASP A 136 -7.02 -5.81 20.04
C ASP A 136 -7.16 -4.31 20.35
N LEU A 137 -6.18 -3.49 19.94
CA LEU A 137 -6.26 -2.04 20.10
C LEU A 137 -7.32 -1.44 19.18
N LEU A 138 -7.37 -1.86 17.91
CA LEU A 138 -8.36 -1.40 16.94
C LEU A 138 -9.79 -1.70 17.41
N ASP A 139 -10.06 -2.93 17.86
CA ASP A 139 -11.39 -3.34 18.34
C ASP A 139 -11.82 -2.54 19.57
N ARG A 140 -10.88 -2.18 20.45
CA ARG A 140 -11.17 -1.30 21.60
C ARG A 140 -11.51 0.13 21.20
N VAL A 141 -10.82 0.71 20.23
CA VAL A 141 -11.04 2.12 19.83
C VAL A 141 -12.15 2.29 18.81
N ALA A 142 -12.47 1.24 18.06
CA ALA A 142 -13.55 1.20 17.08
C ALA A 142 -14.87 0.64 17.64
N SER A 143 -14.96 0.39 18.96
CA SER A 143 -16.18 -0.13 19.59
C SER A 143 -17.35 0.86 19.57
N ASP A 144 -17.07 2.15 19.39
CA ASP A 144 -18.10 3.19 19.25
C ASP A 144 -18.61 3.25 17.80
N PRO A 145 -19.90 2.92 17.54
CA PRO A 145 -20.50 2.98 16.22
C PRO A 145 -20.43 4.37 15.55
N HIS A 146 -20.26 5.44 16.32
CA HIS A 146 -20.13 6.80 15.77
C HIS A 146 -18.74 7.10 15.23
N THR A 147 -17.71 6.35 15.64
CA THR A 147 -16.32 6.57 15.20
C THR A 147 -15.78 5.44 14.33
N VAL A 148 -16.48 4.30 14.24
CA VAL A 148 -16.08 3.14 13.43
C VAL A 148 -15.72 3.51 11.99
N ALA A 149 -16.45 4.44 11.38
CA ALA A 149 -16.20 4.90 10.02
C ALA A 149 -14.84 5.61 9.86
N VAL A 150 -14.27 6.20 10.92
CA VAL A 150 -12.95 6.86 10.88
C VAL A 150 -11.81 5.83 10.79
N TRP A 151 -12.05 4.62 11.28
CA TRP A 151 -11.05 3.54 11.37
C TRP A 151 -10.96 2.65 10.12
N TRP A 152 -11.67 3.00 9.05
CA TRP A 152 -11.74 2.17 7.83
C TRP A 152 -10.34 1.82 7.29
N ARG A 153 -9.42 2.78 7.30
CA ARG A 153 -8.07 2.59 6.75
C ARG A 153 -7.27 1.59 7.59
N HIS A 154 -7.39 1.65 8.90
CA HIS A 154 -6.77 0.70 9.83
C HIS A 154 -7.33 -0.70 9.62
N HIS A 155 -8.66 -0.85 9.48
CA HIS A 155 -9.27 -2.14 9.17
C HIS A 155 -8.77 -2.73 7.84
N VAL A 156 -8.73 -1.93 6.78
CA VAL A 156 -8.22 -2.38 5.46
C VAL A 156 -6.77 -2.83 5.55
N ARG A 157 -5.90 -2.01 6.14
CA ARG A 157 -4.46 -2.31 6.20
C ARG A 157 -4.15 -3.51 7.09
N LEU A 158 -4.85 -3.63 8.22
CA LEU A 158 -4.73 -4.79 9.10
C LEU A 158 -5.17 -6.08 8.38
N ALA A 159 -6.29 -6.03 7.67
CA ALA A 159 -6.81 -7.17 6.91
C ALA A 159 -5.89 -7.57 5.72
N TRP A 160 -5.20 -6.62 5.09
CA TRP A 160 -4.16 -6.97 4.10
C TRP A 160 -3.04 -7.80 4.72
N VAL A 161 -2.52 -7.40 5.88
CA VAL A 161 -1.41 -8.13 6.50
C VAL A 161 -1.87 -9.47 7.10
N GLU A 162 -3.09 -9.55 7.63
CA GLU A 162 -3.71 -10.84 8.01
C GLU A 162 -3.85 -11.79 6.80
N CYS A 163 -4.22 -11.25 5.63
CA CYS A 163 -4.25 -12.00 4.38
C CYS A 163 -2.87 -12.53 4.01
N GLU A 164 -1.82 -11.72 4.10
CA GLU A 164 -0.43 -12.14 3.82
C GLU A 164 0.04 -13.25 4.77
N VAL A 165 -0.23 -13.13 6.07
CA VAL A 165 0.08 -14.20 7.04
C VAL A 165 -0.65 -15.49 6.68
N ALA A 166 -1.94 -15.42 6.33
CA ALA A 166 -2.70 -16.58 5.91
C ALA A 166 -2.15 -17.21 4.62
N LEU A 167 -1.69 -16.41 3.65
CA LEU A 167 -1.02 -16.89 2.45
C LEU A 167 0.29 -17.62 2.77
N LEU A 168 1.14 -17.04 3.63
CA LEU A 168 2.40 -17.66 4.08
C LEU A 168 2.16 -19.03 4.75
N GLU A 169 1.11 -19.14 5.56
CA GLU A 169 0.74 -20.38 6.24
C GLU A 169 -0.09 -21.35 5.38
N SER A 170 -0.28 -21.06 4.09
CA SER A 170 -1.12 -21.83 3.17
C SER A 170 -2.60 -21.96 3.61
N ARG A 171 -3.09 -21.05 4.44
CA ARG A 171 -4.49 -20.94 4.86
C ARG A 171 -5.30 -20.12 3.85
N TYR A 172 -5.38 -20.61 2.61
CA TYR A 172 -5.92 -19.83 1.48
C TYR A 172 -7.38 -19.39 1.65
N SER A 173 -8.22 -20.21 2.29
CA SER A 173 -9.61 -19.82 2.60
C SER A 173 -9.67 -18.60 3.53
N ASP A 174 -8.78 -18.55 4.53
CA ASP A 174 -8.69 -17.42 5.46
C ASP A 174 -8.12 -16.19 4.73
N ALA A 175 -7.14 -16.38 3.84
CA ALA A 175 -6.61 -15.31 3.01
C ALA A 175 -7.71 -14.64 2.15
N VAL A 176 -8.59 -15.44 1.53
CA VAL A 176 -9.77 -14.93 0.80
C VAL A 176 -10.72 -14.18 1.73
N ALA A 177 -10.97 -14.69 2.94
CA ALA A 177 -11.84 -14.02 3.92
C ALA A 177 -11.26 -12.64 4.33
N HIS A 178 -9.98 -12.57 4.68
CA HIS A 178 -9.32 -11.32 5.04
C HIS A 178 -9.27 -10.31 3.87
N ALA A 179 -8.96 -10.78 2.65
CA ALA A 179 -8.99 -9.91 1.47
C ALA A 179 -10.39 -9.38 1.15
N THR A 180 -11.44 -10.18 1.40
CA THR A 180 -12.83 -9.76 1.26
C THR A 180 -13.19 -8.68 2.28
N LEU A 181 -12.82 -8.86 3.56
CA LEU A 181 -13.01 -7.84 4.59
C LEU A 181 -12.32 -6.52 4.23
N ALA A 182 -11.09 -6.59 3.69
CA ALA A 182 -10.36 -5.42 3.23
C ALA A 182 -11.04 -4.73 2.02
N LEU A 183 -11.68 -5.50 1.14
CA LEU A 183 -12.42 -4.96 0.01
C LEU A 183 -13.70 -4.27 0.47
N ASP A 184 -14.50 -4.92 1.30
CA ASP A 184 -15.77 -4.39 1.82
C ASP A 184 -15.56 -3.08 2.59
N ALA A 185 -14.53 -3.04 3.45
CA ALA A 185 -14.17 -1.82 4.18
C ALA A 185 -13.73 -0.68 3.25
N ALA A 186 -12.96 -0.98 2.20
CA ALA A 186 -12.51 0.01 1.23
C ALA A 186 -13.65 0.53 0.34
N GLU A 187 -14.60 -0.34 -0.04
CA GLU A 187 -15.80 0.04 -0.79
C GLU A 187 -16.74 0.89 0.05
N GLY A 188 -17.00 0.49 1.30
CA GLY A 188 -17.80 1.26 2.25
C GLY A 188 -17.23 2.65 2.54
N ALA A 189 -15.90 2.79 2.51
CA ALA A 189 -15.21 4.07 2.65
C ALA A 189 -15.07 4.85 1.33
N THR A 190 -15.53 4.31 0.19
CA THR A 190 -15.35 4.92 -1.14
C THR A 190 -13.89 5.28 -1.43
N ALA A 191 -12.96 4.35 -1.14
CA ALA A 191 -11.53 4.57 -1.22
C ALA A 191 -10.91 3.79 -2.40
N PRO A 192 -10.93 4.33 -3.64
CA PRO A 192 -10.69 3.55 -4.86
C PRO A 192 -9.29 2.93 -4.94
N ARG A 193 -8.26 3.58 -4.38
CA ARG A 193 -6.91 2.99 -4.28
C ARG A 193 -6.89 1.74 -3.42
N HIS A 194 -7.59 1.80 -2.29
CA HIS A 194 -7.68 0.68 -1.37
C HIS A 194 -8.56 -0.43 -1.95
N VAL A 195 -9.63 -0.09 -2.66
CA VAL A 195 -10.43 -1.06 -3.45
C VAL A 195 -9.55 -1.77 -4.48
N ALA A 196 -8.77 -1.04 -5.28
CA ALA A 196 -7.88 -1.63 -6.28
C ALA A 196 -6.87 -2.59 -5.64
N LYS A 197 -6.22 -2.18 -4.54
CA LYS A 197 -5.26 -3.03 -3.84
C LYS A 197 -5.91 -4.24 -3.17
N SER A 198 -7.09 -4.10 -2.56
CA SER A 198 -7.84 -5.22 -1.99
C SER A 198 -8.31 -6.22 -3.06
N LEU A 199 -8.69 -5.75 -4.25
CA LEU A 199 -9.03 -6.63 -5.38
C LEU A 199 -7.82 -7.45 -5.84
N LEU A 200 -6.61 -6.89 -5.82
CA LEU A 200 -5.38 -7.62 -6.12
C LEU A 200 -5.12 -8.73 -5.07
N PHE A 201 -5.25 -8.41 -3.78
CA PHE A 201 -5.10 -9.39 -2.69
C PHE A 201 -6.13 -10.52 -2.81
N LEU A 202 -7.38 -10.18 -3.10
CA LEU A 202 -8.46 -11.15 -3.27
C LEU A 202 -8.19 -12.06 -4.47
N ALA A 203 -7.79 -11.49 -5.62
CA ALA A 203 -7.45 -12.25 -6.81
C ALA A 203 -6.28 -13.23 -6.55
N VAL A 204 -5.20 -12.77 -5.92
CA VAL A 204 -4.06 -13.63 -5.58
C VAL A 204 -4.49 -14.76 -4.64
N SER A 205 -5.32 -14.46 -3.64
CA SER A 205 -5.83 -15.46 -2.69
C SER A 205 -6.75 -16.50 -3.37
N GLU A 206 -7.65 -16.07 -4.25
CA GLU A 206 -8.52 -16.95 -5.06
C GLU A 206 -7.69 -17.87 -5.96
N ILE A 207 -6.59 -17.38 -6.56
CA ILE A 207 -5.67 -18.19 -7.36
C ILE A 207 -5.03 -19.29 -6.51
N GLN A 208 -4.50 -18.94 -5.32
CA GLN A 208 -3.88 -19.92 -4.41
C GLN A 208 -4.89 -20.94 -3.89
N LEU A 209 -6.15 -20.54 -3.72
CA LEU A 209 -7.26 -21.44 -3.37
C LEU A 209 -7.68 -22.37 -4.54
N GLY A 210 -7.13 -22.19 -5.75
CA GLY A 210 -7.46 -22.99 -6.93
C GLY A 210 -8.69 -22.48 -7.70
N GLN A 211 -8.99 -21.19 -7.61
CA GLN A 211 -10.14 -20.54 -8.26
C GLN A 211 -9.71 -19.40 -9.22
N PRO A 212 -8.86 -19.68 -10.23
CA PRO A 212 -8.31 -18.65 -11.12
C PRO A 212 -9.38 -17.92 -11.95
N GLU A 213 -10.49 -18.58 -12.27
CA GLU A 213 -11.60 -17.97 -13.02
C GLU A 213 -12.28 -16.83 -12.26
N SER A 214 -12.32 -16.92 -10.92
CA SER A 214 -12.83 -15.85 -10.06
C SER A 214 -11.92 -14.62 -10.14
N ALA A 215 -10.60 -14.82 -10.20
CA ALA A 215 -9.59 -13.77 -10.10
C ALA A 215 -9.56 -12.82 -11.31
N ILE A 216 -9.79 -13.31 -12.53
CA ILE A 216 -9.73 -12.51 -13.77
C ILE A 216 -10.60 -11.24 -13.70
N PRO A 217 -11.92 -11.30 -13.40
CA PRO A 217 -12.73 -10.09 -13.30
C PRO A 217 -12.29 -9.15 -12.16
N ARG A 218 -11.71 -9.65 -11.06
CA ARG A 218 -11.17 -8.80 -9.97
C ARG A 218 -9.94 -8.04 -10.45
N LEU A 219 -9.02 -8.71 -11.14
CA LEU A 219 -7.83 -8.08 -11.74
C LEU A 219 -8.20 -7.04 -12.80
N ARG A 220 -9.18 -7.32 -13.66
CA ARG A 220 -9.68 -6.33 -14.64
C ARG A 220 -10.24 -5.09 -13.96
N ARG A 221 -11.01 -5.24 -12.88
CA ARG A 221 -11.50 -4.08 -12.10
C ARG A 221 -10.38 -3.34 -11.39
N CYS A 222 -9.41 -4.05 -10.82
CA CYS A 222 -8.21 -3.47 -10.22
C CYS A 222 -7.44 -2.62 -11.24
N LEU A 223 -7.23 -3.13 -12.46
CA LEU A 223 -6.54 -2.42 -13.54
C LEU A 223 -7.32 -1.21 -14.04
N MET A 224 -8.65 -1.32 -14.16
CA MET A 224 -9.50 -0.18 -14.54
C MET A 224 -9.36 0.97 -13.54
N LEU A 225 -9.47 0.68 -12.24
CA LEU A 225 -9.33 1.70 -11.18
C LEU A 225 -7.92 2.28 -11.12
N SER A 226 -6.91 1.41 -11.11
CA SER A 226 -5.52 1.85 -10.97
C SER A 226 -5.02 2.65 -12.18
N THR A 227 -5.41 2.27 -13.40
CA THR A 227 -5.03 3.01 -14.61
C THR A 227 -5.75 4.36 -14.71
N SER A 228 -7.06 4.39 -14.45
CA SER A 228 -7.85 5.63 -14.56
C SER A 228 -7.50 6.68 -13.51
N MET A 229 -6.97 6.26 -12.36
CA MET A 229 -6.65 7.15 -11.24
C MET A 229 -5.16 7.29 -10.95
N GLY A 230 -4.27 6.66 -11.74
CA GLY A 230 -2.81 6.80 -11.61
C GLY A 230 -2.16 6.01 -10.46
N PHE A 231 -2.76 4.91 -10.01
CA PHE A 231 -2.22 4.05 -8.95
C PHE A 231 -1.21 3.02 -9.49
N LEU A 232 -0.13 3.51 -10.12
CA LEU A 232 0.89 2.67 -10.77
C LEU A 232 1.48 1.60 -9.86
N ALA A 233 1.62 1.90 -8.56
CA ALA A 233 2.10 0.95 -7.55
C ALA A 233 1.25 -0.34 -7.44
N VAL A 234 -0.03 -0.28 -7.81
CA VAL A 234 -0.95 -1.43 -7.81
C VAL A 234 -1.17 -1.96 -9.24
N ALA A 235 -1.04 -1.11 -10.26
CA ALA A 235 -1.26 -1.50 -11.66
C ALA A 235 -0.23 -2.53 -12.16
N TRP A 236 1.07 -2.33 -11.89
CA TRP A 236 2.11 -3.23 -12.39
C TRP A 236 1.97 -4.69 -11.88
N PRO A 237 1.75 -4.97 -10.57
CA PRO A 237 1.58 -6.35 -10.13
C PRO A 237 0.26 -6.94 -10.61
N ALA A 238 -0.81 -6.13 -10.73
CA ALA A 238 -2.08 -6.60 -11.27
C ALA A 238 -1.98 -7.02 -12.75
N HIS A 239 -1.20 -6.28 -13.54
CA HIS A 239 -0.86 -6.66 -14.91
C HIS A 239 -0.05 -7.96 -14.95
N ALA A 240 0.98 -8.10 -14.12
CA ALA A 240 1.82 -9.30 -14.08
C ALA A 240 1.02 -10.56 -13.69
N VAL A 241 0.14 -10.47 -12.68
CA VAL A 241 -0.73 -11.59 -12.26
C VAL A 241 -1.74 -11.94 -13.36
N LEU A 242 -2.37 -10.95 -13.99
CA LEU A 242 -3.32 -11.20 -15.07
C LEU A 242 -2.63 -11.83 -16.29
N ALA A 243 -1.43 -11.36 -16.63
CA ALA A 243 -0.62 -11.93 -17.71
C ALA A 243 -0.32 -13.42 -17.47
N ALA A 244 0.09 -13.76 -16.24
CA ALA A 244 0.37 -15.15 -15.87
C ALA A 244 -0.86 -16.06 -16.02
N LEU A 245 -2.06 -15.60 -15.65
CA LEU A 245 -3.30 -16.36 -15.81
C LEU A 245 -3.69 -16.57 -17.28
N LEU A 246 -3.45 -15.58 -18.13
CA LEU A 246 -3.83 -15.63 -19.54
C LEU A 246 -2.83 -16.40 -20.41
N LYS A 247 -1.64 -16.71 -19.91
CA LYS A 247 -0.53 -17.28 -20.71
C LYS A 247 -0.91 -18.52 -21.51
N ALA A 248 -1.78 -19.38 -20.98
CA ALA A 248 -2.20 -20.61 -21.64
C ALA A 248 -3.40 -20.43 -22.60
N THR A 249 -4.28 -19.46 -22.32
CA THR A 249 -5.57 -19.31 -23.01
C THR A 249 -5.55 -18.19 -24.05
N ASP A 250 -4.83 -17.11 -23.78
CA ASP A 250 -4.62 -15.97 -24.69
C ASP A 250 -3.18 -15.44 -24.56
N PRO A 251 -2.20 -16.10 -25.23
CA PRO A 251 -0.79 -15.73 -25.13
C PRO A 251 -0.48 -14.31 -25.58
N ARG A 252 -1.28 -13.77 -26.52
CA ARG A 252 -1.10 -12.41 -27.01
C ARG A 252 -1.51 -11.39 -25.95
N ALA A 253 -2.69 -11.54 -25.37
CA ALA A 253 -3.13 -10.67 -24.28
C ALA A 253 -2.22 -10.80 -23.04
N ALA A 254 -1.70 -12.00 -22.78
CA ALA A 254 -0.71 -12.21 -21.72
C ALA A 254 0.57 -11.39 -21.96
N HIS A 255 1.14 -11.46 -23.17
CA HIS A 255 2.32 -10.69 -23.53
C HIS A 255 2.08 -9.18 -23.44
N ASP A 256 0.94 -8.68 -23.95
CA ASP A 256 0.58 -7.26 -23.85
C ASP A 256 0.55 -6.80 -22.38
N HIS A 257 0.02 -7.61 -21.48
CA HIS A 257 0.02 -7.31 -20.04
C HIS A 257 1.40 -7.39 -19.40
N PHE A 258 2.27 -8.34 -19.78
CA PHE A 258 3.67 -8.34 -19.32
C PHE A 258 4.42 -7.09 -19.75
N VAL A 259 4.22 -6.63 -20.99
CA VAL A 259 4.81 -5.37 -21.49
C VAL A 259 4.33 -4.18 -20.66
N GLN A 260 3.03 -4.08 -20.35
CA GLN A 260 2.51 -3.01 -19.49
C GLN A 260 3.08 -3.07 -18.08
N ALA A 261 3.13 -4.25 -17.46
CA ALA A 261 3.73 -4.41 -16.14
C ALA A 261 5.21 -4.01 -16.13
N SER A 262 5.99 -4.43 -17.13
CA SER A 262 7.40 -4.07 -17.29
C SER A 262 7.59 -2.56 -17.42
N ALA A 263 6.83 -1.90 -18.30
CA ALA A 263 6.96 -0.46 -18.51
C ALA A 263 6.64 0.36 -17.25
N ILE A 264 5.64 -0.07 -16.47
CA ILE A 264 5.31 0.59 -15.19
C ILE A 264 6.41 0.31 -14.16
N ALA A 265 6.96 -0.90 -14.09
CA ALA A 265 8.07 -1.24 -13.22
C ALA A 265 9.33 -0.40 -13.54
N ASP A 266 9.62 -0.16 -14.82
CA ASP A 266 10.70 0.74 -15.25
C ASP A 266 10.45 2.17 -14.78
N THR A 267 9.22 2.67 -14.89
CA THR A 267 8.85 4.01 -14.39
C THR A 267 9.05 4.14 -12.88
N VAL A 268 8.73 3.08 -12.11
CA VAL A 268 9.00 3.03 -10.66
C VAL A 268 10.51 3.07 -10.41
N ARG A 269 11.28 2.28 -11.16
CA ARG A 269 12.73 2.17 -11.03
C ARG A 269 13.45 3.48 -11.35
N ASP A 270 12.99 4.24 -12.34
CA ASP A 270 13.56 5.54 -12.72
C ASP A 270 13.55 6.55 -11.56
N GLY A 271 12.57 6.43 -10.66
CA GLY A 271 12.46 7.26 -9.47
C GLY A 271 13.31 6.80 -8.27
N LEU A 272 14.12 5.74 -8.41
CA LEU A 272 14.96 5.19 -7.35
C LEU A 272 16.43 5.49 -7.60
N TYR A 273 17.17 5.74 -6.51
CA TYR A 273 18.60 6.07 -6.55
C TYR A 273 19.41 5.26 -5.55
N GLY A 274 20.71 5.13 -5.81
CA GLY A 274 21.68 4.51 -4.89
C GLY A 274 21.35 3.06 -4.54
N GLU A 275 21.34 2.76 -3.23
CA GLU A 275 21.07 1.41 -2.72
C GLU A 275 19.65 0.93 -3.07
N LEU A 276 18.64 1.81 -3.06
CA LEU A 276 17.25 1.42 -3.34
C LEU A 276 17.07 0.97 -4.80
N ALA A 277 17.71 1.67 -5.73
CA ALA A 277 17.80 1.29 -7.13
C ALA A 277 18.45 -0.09 -7.30
N THR A 278 19.60 -0.29 -6.64
CA THR A 278 20.34 -1.56 -6.69
C THR A 278 19.51 -2.72 -6.14
N ARG A 279 18.81 -2.51 -5.03
CA ARG A 279 17.94 -3.53 -4.43
C ARG A 279 16.72 -3.84 -5.29
N TRP A 280 16.12 -2.84 -5.94
CA TRP A 280 15.04 -3.06 -6.91
C TRP A 280 15.49 -3.94 -8.08
N ASP A 281 16.64 -3.60 -8.69
CA ASP A 281 17.19 -4.33 -9.85
C ASP A 281 17.58 -5.78 -9.49
N ALA A 282 17.93 -6.04 -8.23
CA ALA A 282 18.27 -7.37 -7.73
C ALA A 282 17.07 -8.29 -7.49
N ARG A 283 15.83 -7.77 -7.57
CA ARG A 283 14.63 -8.56 -7.30
C ARG A 283 14.36 -9.59 -8.40
N ALA A 284 14.18 -10.84 -8.00
CA ALA A 284 13.91 -11.94 -8.93
C ALA A 284 12.58 -11.79 -9.68
N ASP A 285 11.55 -11.24 -9.02
CA ASP A 285 10.24 -11.02 -9.64
C ASP A 285 10.30 -9.93 -10.73
N ILE A 286 11.08 -8.87 -10.52
CA ILE A 286 11.34 -7.82 -11.52
C ILE A 286 12.12 -8.38 -12.71
N ALA A 287 13.20 -9.14 -12.47
CA ALA A 287 13.95 -9.77 -13.54
C ALA A 287 13.11 -10.76 -14.36
N ALA A 288 12.26 -11.55 -13.70
CA ALA A 288 11.32 -12.47 -14.36
C ALA A 288 10.29 -11.71 -15.20
N LEU A 289 9.76 -10.60 -14.70
CA LEU A 289 8.82 -9.75 -15.40
C LEU A 289 9.41 -9.22 -16.72
N HIS A 290 10.61 -8.65 -16.70
CA HIS A 290 11.25 -8.14 -17.92
C HIS A 290 11.52 -9.24 -18.95
N LYS A 291 11.85 -10.45 -18.49
CA LYS A 291 12.06 -11.60 -19.37
C LYS A 291 10.78 -12.03 -20.08
N GLU A 292 9.63 -12.02 -19.39
CA GLU A 292 8.33 -12.38 -19.98
C GLU A 292 7.79 -11.28 -20.91
N ALA A 293 8.23 -10.03 -20.73
CA ALA A 293 7.89 -8.89 -21.58
C ALA A 293 8.74 -8.79 -22.86
N SER A 294 9.85 -9.53 -22.95
CA SER A 294 10.77 -9.56 -24.09
C SER A 294 10.34 -10.57 -25.15
#